data_AF-A0A1S6HBA5-F1
#
_entry.id   AF-A0A1S6HBA5-F1
#
_cell.length_a   1.000
_cell.length_b   1.000
_cell.length_c   1.000
_cell.angle_alpha   90.00
_cell.angle_beta   90.00
_cell.angle_gamma   90.00
#
_symmetry.space_group_name_H-M   'P 1'
#
loop_
_entity.id
_entity.type
_entity.pdbx_description
1 polymer ?
#
loop_
_entity_poly.entity_id
_entity_poly.type
_entity_poly.pdbx_seq_one_letter_code
_entity_poly.pdbx_strand_id
1 'polypeptide(L)'
;MDTRELFQQINPNFLKALKQGGYEGGKFKELTDKINYNLIVVDELPNCVPAVRAQLFNLFDGFIEIDGKHYPIGANYCIGLATGNIGQEYTESSNDLGRALKDRMHLIIDTDYFRPKPIDTLDMLVENRNPRVNFQQETQDRTKEIIDKYNQTSEIAVPIEKYLIASYLVHGLDYLDNKYGGSKMGLKSGWPNKLEGHEKGSDESLTLPISSRAAKSIVSLSQALDQITIEKGAKDLDYFNSMMNAFKFVSAYSGILNESAVMQDYNEDHYSAIDAVIATTQTQFKEKEAHIMEGFNSVKQGEKDQNILGLFRGRWSFMKNILEAEAERRAQLKNKK
;
A
#
# COMPACT_ATOMS: atom_id res chain seq x y z
N MET A 1 18.46 -16.79 -16.38
CA MET A 1 18.23 -15.46 -16.97
C MET A 1 18.95 -14.43 -16.13
N ASP A 2 20.02 -13.83 -16.66
CA ASP A 2 20.80 -12.73 -16.06
C ASP A 2 19.99 -11.41 -16.18
N THR A 3 20.12 -10.48 -15.23
CA THR A 3 19.64 -9.09 -15.30
C THR A 3 19.86 -8.45 -16.68
N ARG A 4 21.00 -8.71 -17.31
CA ARG A 4 21.32 -8.25 -18.67
C ARG A 4 20.44 -8.89 -19.73
N GLU A 5 20.09 -10.17 -19.63
CA GLU A 5 19.19 -10.83 -20.59
C GLU A 5 17.76 -10.28 -20.49
N LEU A 6 17.27 -9.99 -19.28
CA LEU A 6 15.99 -9.31 -19.06
C LEU A 6 15.98 -7.92 -19.73
N PHE A 7 17.01 -7.11 -19.50
CA PHE A 7 17.12 -5.80 -20.12
C PHE A 7 17.33 -5.86 -21.65
N GLN A 8 17.92 -6.93 -22.17
CA GLN A 8 18.02 -7.19 -23.61
C GLN A 8 16.65 -7.41 -24.26
N GLN A 9 15.74 -8.09 -23.57
CA GLN A 9 14.38 -8.32 -24.04
C GLN A 9 13.51 -7.07 -23.92
N ILE A 10 13.70 -6.26 -22.87
CA ILE A 10 13.00 -4.98 -22.69
C ILE A 10 13.51 -3.92 -23.69
N ASN A 11 14.82 -3.89 -23.99
CA ASN A 11 15.39 -3.02 -25.01
C ASN A 11 16.75 -3.51 -25.55
N PRO A 12 16.80 -4.12 -26.75
CA PRO A 12 18.05 -4.62 -27.36
C PRO A 12 19.13 -3.56 -27.59
N ASN A 13 18.75 -2.28 -27.68
CA ASN A 13 19.68 -1.17 -27.92
C ASN A 13 20.45 -0.77 -26.65
N PHE A 14 19.92 -1.08 -25.47
CA PHE A 14 20.51 -0.75 -24.16
C PHE A 14 21.85 -1.47 -23.93
N LEU A 15 21.92 -2.76 -24.24
CA LEU A 15 23.16 -3.53 -24.10
C LEU A 15 24.15 -3.34 -25.25
N LYS A 16 23.69 -2.94 -26.44
CA LYS A 16 24.59 -2.50 -27.52
C LYS A 16 25.35 -1.24 -27.10
N ALA A 17 24.69 -0.27 -26.46
CA ALA A 17 25.33 0.93 -25.94
C ALA A 17 26.33 0.63 -24.80
N LEU A 18 25.99 -0.27 -23.88
CA LEU A 18 26.89 -0.75 -22.81
C LEU A 18 28.12 -1.49 -23.36
N LYS A 19 27.96 -2.36 -24.38
CA LYS A 19 29.07 -3.12 -24.98
C LYS A 19 30.02 -2.29 -25.85
N GLN A 20 29.55 -1.16 -26.40
CA GLN A 20 30.34 -0.31 -27.31
C GLN A 20 31.21 0.73 -26.59
N GLY A 21 31.38 0.65 -25.27
CA GLY A 21 32.31 1.50 -24.51
C GLY A 21 31.92 2.98 -24.42
N GLY A 22 30.67 3.33 -24.74
CA GLY A 22 30.17 4.72 -24.70
C GLY A 22 29.82 5.18 -23.29
N TYR A 23 30.79 5.21 -22.37
CA TYR A 23 30.62 5.73 -21.00
C TYR A 23 30.69 7.27 -20.98
N GLU A 24 29.62 7.95 -21.42
CA GLU A 24 29.42 9.37 -21.12
C GLU A 24 27.94 9.64 -20.79
N GLY A 25 27.68 10.37 -19.70
CA GLY A 25 26.34 10.57 -19.11
C GLY A 25 25.26 11.14 -20.04
N GLY A 26 25.63 11.73 -21.18
CA GLY A 26 24.69 12.22 -22.20
C GLY A 26 23.95 11.11 -22.95
N LYS A 27 24.59 9.96 -23.22
CA LYS A 27 23.96 8.84 -23.95
C LYS A 27 22.99 8.02 -23.10
N PHE A 28 23.16 8.04 -21.78
CA PHE A 28 22.26 7.34 -20.85
C PHE A 28 20.92 8.05 -20.69
N LYS A 29 20.91 9.39 -20.67
CA LYS A 29 19.68 10.18 -20.68
C LYS A 29 18.83 9.89 -21.93
N GLU A 30 19.46 9.84 -23.11
CA GLU A 30 18.78 9.44 -24.36
C GLU A 30 18.23 8.01 -24.33
N LEU A 31 18.82 7.12 -23.52
CA LEU A 31 18.39 5.72 -23.37
C LEU A 31 17.25 5.58 -22.37
N THR A 32 17.26 6.30 -21.24
CA THR A 32 16.12 6.40 -20.33
C THR A 32 14.93 7.11 -20.99
N ASP A 33 15.19 8.15 -21.79
CA ASP A 33 14.16 8.86 -22.57
C ASP A 33 13.53 7.93 -23.63
N LYS A 34 14.29 6.94 -24.14
CA LYS A 34 13.79 5.88 -25.05
C LYS A 34 13.03 4.77 -24.32
N ILE A 35 13.22 4.61 -23.01
CA ILE A 35 12.49 3.66 -22.14
C ILE A 35 11.40 4.46 -21.40
N ASN A 36 10.61 5.23 -22.15
CA ASN A 36 9.46 5.95 -21.62
C ASN A 36 8.24 5.02 -21.52
N TYR A 37 8.38 3.90 -20.82
CA TYR A 37 7.26 3.04 -20.50
C TYR A 37 6.61 3.54 -19.22
N ASN A 38 5.40 4.09 -19.35
CA ASN A 38 4.57 4.47 -18.21
C ASN A 38 3.79 3.26 -17.65
N LEU A 39 3.78 2.13 -18.36
CA LEU A 39 3.09 0.90 -17.96
C LEU A 39 3.98 -0.32 -18.21
N ILE A 40 4.11 -1.16 -17.18
CA ILE A 40 4.88 -2.40 -17.21
C ILE A 40 3.96 -3.49 -16.68
N VAL A 41 3.63 -4.47 -17.53
CA VAL A 41 2.74 -5.58 -17.17
C VAL A 41 3.53 -6.87 -17.19
N VAL A 42 3.45 -7.62 -16.09
CA VAL A 42 4.09 -8.94 -15.96
C VAL A 42 3.01 -9.97 -15.70
N ASP A 43 2.96 -10.99 -16.54
CA ASP A 43 2.10 -12.14 -16.30
C ASP A 43 2.84 -13.22 -15.49
N GLU A 44 2.11 -13.90 -14.61
CA GLU A 44 2.63 -14.96 -13.73
C GLU A 44 3.91 -14.57 -12.95
N LEU A 45 3.90 -13.39 -12.31
CA LEU A 45 5.02 -12.88 -11.51
C LEU A 45 5.54 -13.88 -10.45
N PRO A 46 4.71 -14.64 -9.72
CA PRO A 46 5.18 -15.61 -8.73
C PRO A 46 6.11 -16.68 -9.33
N ASN A 47 5.92 -17.05 -10.60
CA ASN A 47 6.71 -18.06 -11.31
C ASN A 47 8.06 -17.52 -11.84
N CYS A 48 8.32 -16.22 -11.70
CA CYS A 48 9.60 -15.63 -12.07
C CYS A 48 10.73 -16.02 -11.11
N VAL A 49 11.91 -16.33 -11.66
CA VAL A 49 13.13 -16.57 -10.87
C VAL A 49 13.42 -15.37 -9.94
N PRO A 50 13.79 -15.57 -8.66
CA PRO A 50 13.91 -14.48 -7.69
C PRO A 50 14.78 -13.29 -8.12
N ALA A 51 15.88 -13.55 -8.83
CA ALA A 51 16.77 -12.50 -9.35
C ALA A 51 16.07 -11.60 -10.39
N VAL A 52 15.29 -12.19 -11.30
CA VAL A 52 14.50 -11.46 -12.30
C VAL A 52 13.37 -10.70 -11.61
N ARG A 53 12.67 -11.37 -10.69
CA ARG A 53 11.57 -10.78 -9.91
C ARG A 53 12.00 -9.52 -9.17
N ALA A 54 13.17 -9.53 -8.52
CA ALA A 54 13.70 -8.36 -7.84
C ALA A 54 13.91 -7.16 -8.78
N GLN A 55 14.38 -7.40 -10.01
CA GLN A 55 14.54 -6.36 -11.03
C GLN A 55 13.20 -5.85 -11.56
N LEU A 56 12.20 -6.72 -11.72
CA LEU A 56 10.84 -6.32 -12.10
C LEU A 56 10.23 -5.36 -11.06
N PHE A 57 10.48 -5.57 -9.77
CA PHE A 57 10.02 -4.62 -8.76
C PHE A 57 10.73 -3.25 -8.85
N ASN A 58 11.99 -3.18 -9.28
CA ASN A 58 12.65 -1.89 -9.52
C ASN A 58 11.95 -1.15 -10.68
N LEU A 59 11.58 -1.89 -11.72
CA LEU A 59 10.79 -1.37 -12.83
C LEU A 59 9.42 -0.86 -12.39
N PHE A 60 8.72 -1.60 -11.52
CA PHE A 60 7.45 -1.16 -10.93
C PHE A 60 7.61 0.11 -10.09
N ASP A 61 8.73 0.23 -9.36
CA ASP A 61 9.10 1.44 -8.62
C ASP A 61 9.57 2.59 -9.54
N GLY A 62 9.59 2.39 -10.86
CA GLY A 62 9.90 3.44 -11.85
C GLY A 62 11.38 3.70 -12.05
N PHE A 63 12.26 2.71 -11.81
CA PHE A 63 13.68 2.85 -12.09
C PHE A 63 14.36 1.56 -12.59
N ILE A 64 15.51 1.73 -13.22
CA ILE A 64 16.43 0.67 -13.58
C ILE A 64 17.67 0.79 -12.71
N GLU A 65 18.18 -0.34 -12.22
CA GLU A 65 19.44 -0.41 -11.48
C GLU A 65 20.54 -1.03 -12.36
N ILE A 66 21.67 -0.32 -12.48
CA ILE A 66 22.85 -0.80 -13.21
C ILE A 66 24.08 -0.46 -12.38
N ASP A 67 24.89 -1.47 -12.07
CA ASP A 67 26.13 -1.32 -11.30
C ASP A 67 25.94 -0.50 -10.01
N GLY A 68 24.81 -0.70 -9.32
CA GLY A 68 24.44 -0.01 -8.07
C GLY A 68 23.96 1.45 -8.25
N LYS A 69 23.75 1.93 -9.48
CA LYS A 69 23.18 3.25 -9.77
C LYS A 69 21.73 3.14 -10.24
N HIS A 70 20.87 4.00 -9.69
CA HIS A 70 19.46 4.09 -10.05
C HIS A 70 19.23 5.10 -11.18
N TYR A 71 18.47 4.69 -12.18
CA TYR A 71 18.10 5.51 -13.32
C TYR A 71 16.56 5.55 -13.42
N PRO A 72 15.93 6.72 -13.24
CA PRO A 72 14.47 6.82 -13.32
C PRO A 72 13.96 6.58 -14.75
N ILE A 73 12.77 5.99 -14.87
CA ILE A 73 12.05 5.74 -16.13
C ILE A 73 10.62 6.28 -16.06
N GLY A 74 9.93 6.37 -17.20
CA GLY A 74 8.51 6.76 -17.28
C GLY A 74 8.22 8.24 -16.98
N ALA A 75 9.19 9.15 -17.14
CA ALA A 75 8.99 10.59 -16.94
C ALA A 75 8.33 10.95 -15.58
N ASN A 76 8.74 10.27 -14.50
CA ASN A 76 8.19 10.39 -13.14
C ASN A 76 6.77 9.82 -12.95
N TYR A 77 6.25 9.07 -13.92
CA TYR A 77 4.99 8.35 -13.82
C TYR A 77 5.12 6.93 -14.39
N CYS A 78 5.10 5.92 -13.53
CA CYS A 78 5.22 4.53 -13.93
C CYS A 78 4.21 3.68 -13.15
N ILE A 79 3.53 2.77 -13.86
CA ILE A 79 2.64 1.77 -13.28
C ILE A 79 3.25 0.39 -13.54
N GLY A 80 3.48 -0.35 -12.45
CA GLY A 80 3.72 -1.79 -12.50
C GLY A 80 2.43 -2.55 -12.24
N LEU A 81 2.06 -3.45 -13.15
CA LEU A 81 0.99 -4.42 -12.97
C LEU A 81 1.57 -5.83 -13.03
N ALA A 82 1.11 -6.68 -12.14
CA ALA A 82 1.48 -8.08 -12.14
C ALA A 82 0.25 -8.95 -11.91
N THR A 83 0.15 -10.03 -12.66
CA THR A 83 -0.81 -11.11 -12.45
C THR A 83 -0.08 -12.36 -11.97
N GLY A 84 -0.83 -13.29 -11.38
CA GLY A 84 -0.33 -14.58 -10.99
C GLY A 84 -1.13 -15.16 -9.83
N ASN A 85 -1.09 -16.48 -9.71
CA ASN A 85 -1.77 -17.18 -8.64
C ASN A 85 -0.94 -17.10 -7.35
N ILE A 86 -1.57 -16.64 -6.27
CA ILE A 86 -0.92 -16.49 -4.95
C ILE A 86 -1.34 -17.68 -4.09
N GLY A 87 -0.36 -18.37 -3.50
CA GLY A 87 -0.58 -19.52 -2.62
C GLY A 87 0.31 -20.71 -2.98
N GLN A 88 0.59 -21.56 -1.98
CA GLN A 88 1.45 -22.74 -2.16
C GLN A 88 0.82 -23.80 -3.07
N GLU A 89 -0.51 -23.81 -3.22
CA GLU A 89 -1.24 -24.80 -4.01
C GLU A 89 -1.18 -24.53 -5.53
N TYR A 90 -0.85 -23.29 -5.93
CA TYR A 90 -0.91 -22.83 -7.32
C TYR A 90 0.45 -22.49 -7.91
N THR A 91 1.53 -22.63 -7.14
CA THR A 91 2.89 -22.34 -7.59
C THR A 91 3.70 -23.63 -7.64
N GLU A 92 4.31 -23.94 -8.79
CA GLU A 92 5.20 -25.13 -8.94
C GLU A 92 6.49 -25.02 -8.09
N SER A 93 6.66 -23.92 -7.37
CA SER A 93 7.83 -23.64 -6.55
C SER A 93 7.44 -23.00 -5.23
N SER A 94 8.19 -23.32 -4.18
CA SER A 94 8.17 -22.70 -2.85
C SER A 94 8.52 -21.19 -2.83
N ASN A 95 8.39 -20.50 -3.98
CA ASN A 95 8.75 -19.11 -4.20
C ASN A 95 7.62 -18.13 -3.80
N ASP A 96 7.01 -18.34 -2.63
CA ASP A 96 6.05 -17.37 -2.09
C ASP A 96 6.70 -15.96 -2.05
N LEU A 97 5.93 -14.96 -2.44
CA LEU A 97 6.34 -13.57 -2.37
C LEU A 97 6.44 -13.20 -0.88
N GLY A 98 7.66 -13.08 -0.37
CA GLY A 98 7.87 -12.66 1.02
C GLY A 98 7.20 -11.31 1.31
N ARG A 99 6.80 -11.08 2.57
CA ARG A 99 6.14 -9.85 3.03
C ARG A 99 6.80 -8.56 2.53
N ALA A 100 8.13 -8.51 2.51
CA ALA A 100 8.87 -7.34 2.03
C ALA A 100 8.63 -7.01 0.55
N LEU A 101 8.38 -8.02 -0.29
CA LEU A 101 8.03 -7.83 -1.71
C LEU A 101 6.54 -7.52 -1.87
N LYS A 102 5.67 -8.17 -1.09
CA LYS A 102 4.23 -7.86 -1.06
C LYS A 102 3.99 -6.40 -0.66
N ASP A 103 4.74 -5.88 0.31
CA ASP A 103 4.70 -4.46 0.72
C ASP A 103 5.15 -3.47 -0.38
N ARG A 104 5.89 -3.93 -1.41
CA ARG A 104 6.22 -3.12 -2.60
C ARG A 104 5.07 -3.05 -3.60
N MET A 105 4.12 -3.98 -3.53
CA MET A 105 2.87 -3.88 -4.27
C MET A 105 1.96 -2.91 -3.52
N HIS A 106 1.63 -1.79 -4.15
CA HIS A 106 0.75 -0.79 -3.53
C HIS A 106 -0.72 -1.25 -3.45
N LEU A 107 -1.08 -2.32 -4.15
CA LEU A 107 -2.44 -2.87 -4.25
C LEU A 107 -2.34 -4.34 -4.66
N ILE A 108 -3.05 -5.23 -3.95
CA ILE A 108 -3.22 -6.64 -4.32
C ILE A 108 -4.72 -6.95 -4.31
N ILE A 109 -5.25 -7.42 -5.44
CA ILE A 109 -6.66 -7.75 -5.60
C ILE A 109 -6.76 -9.24 -5.89
N ASP A 110 -7.51 -9.95 -5.06
CA ASP A 110 -7.98 -11.30 -5.38
C ASP A 110 -9.31 -11.18 -6.14
N THR A 111 -9.27 -11.51 -7.43
CA THR A 111 -10.42 -11.41 -8.32
C THR A 111 -11.49 -12.46 -8.05
N ASP A 112 -11.13 -13.62 -7.48
CA ASP A 112 -12.09 -14.70 -7.20
C ASP A 112 -13.06 -14.31 -6.08
N TYR A 113 -12.66 -13.34 -5.28
CA TYR A 113 -13.48 -12.75 -4.24
C TYR A 113 -14.55 -11.80 -4.78
N PHE A 114 -14.40 -11.30 -6.01
CA PHE A 114 -15.35 -10.41 -6.67
C PHE A 114 -16.14 -11.15 -7.74
N ARG A 115 -17.00 -12.07 -7.30
CA ARG A 115 -17.78 -12.91 -8.22
C ARG A 115 -18.76 -12.09 -9.05
N PRO A 116 -18.87 -12.36 -10.37
CA PRO A 116 -19.86 -11.70 -11.21
C PRO A 116 -21.28 -12.03 -10.72
N LYS A 117 -22.19 -11.06 -10.84
CA LYS A 117 -23.62 -11.31 -10.63
C LYS A 117 -24.16 -12.16 -11.79
N PRO A 118 -25.30 -12.86 -11.62
CA PRO A 118 -25.90 -13.63 -12.69
C PRO A 118 -26.14 -12.84 -13.98
N ILE A 119 -26.43 -11.53 -13.88
CA ILE A 119 -26.61 -10.66 -15.04
C ILE A 119 -25.28 -10.39 -15.76
N ASP A 120 -24.20 -10.14 -15.02
CA ASP A 120 -22.87 -9.95 -15.58
C ASP A 120 -22.42 -11.22 -16.33
N THR A 121 -22.72 -12.40 -15.77
CA THR A 121 -22.46 -13.69 -16.42
C THR A 121 -23.27 -13.84 -17.71
N LEU A 122 -24.55 -13.44 -17.73
CA LEU A 122 -25.36 -13.46 -18.95
C LEU A 122 -24.76 -12.55 -20.01
N ASP A 123 -24.37 -11.33 -19.64
CA ASP A 123 -23.74 -10.36 -20.54
C ASP A 123 -22.44 -10.94 -21.13
N MET A 124 -21.56 -11.49 -20.30
CA MET A 124 -20.33 -12.16 -20.73
C MET A 124 -20.58 -13.35 -21.68
N LEU A 125 -21.65 -14.13 -21.47
CA LEU A 125 -21.98 -15.29 -22.30
C LEU A 125 -22.61 -14.91 -23.65
N VAL A 126 -23.29 -13.77 -23.69
CA VAL A 126 -23.93 -13.20 -24.90
C VAL A 126 -22.95 -12.37 -25.72
N GLU A 127 -21.90 -11.83 -25.09
CA GLU A 127 -20.82 -11.11 -25.75
C GLU A 127 -20.08 -11.95 -26.81
N ASN A 128 -19.33 -11.23 -27.65
CA ASN A 128 -18.56 -11.84 -28.72
C ASN A 128 -17.54 -12.85 -28.16
N ARG A 129 -17.74 -14.13 -28.48
CA ARG A 129 -16.89 -15.25 -28.05
C ARG A 129 -15.50 -15.29 -28.72
N ASN A 130 -15.14 -14.27 -29.49
CA ASN A 130 -13.80 -14.16 -30.05
C ASN A 130 -12.81 -13.87 -28.92
N PRO A 131 -11.88 -14.78 -28.61
CA PRO A 131 -10.94 -14.60 -27.49
C PRO A 131 -9.86 -13.55 -27.78
N ARG A 132 -9.82 -13.00 -29.00
CA ARG A 132 -8.84 -11.99 -29.39
C ARG A 132 -9.30 -10.60 -28.96
N VAL A 133 -8.35 -9.81 -28.47
CA VAL A 133 -8.56 -8.39 -28.19
C VAL A 133 -9.10 -7.69 -29.45
N ASN A 134 -10.25 -7.02 -29.30
CA ASN A 134 -10.86 -6.29 -30.40
C ASN A 134 -10.18 -4.91 -30.55
N PHE A 135 -9.19 -4.82 -31.44
CA PHE A 135 -8.49 -3.57 -31.74
C PHE A 135 -9.28 -2.59 -32.64
N GLN A 136 -10.60 -2.79 -32.82
CA GLN A 136 -11.42 -2.01 -33.74
C GLN A 136 -11.73 -0.57 -33.29
N GLN A 137 -11.41 -0.20 -32.05
CA GLN A 137 -11.53 1.18 -31.59
C GLN A 137 -10.24 1.95 -31.85
N GLU A 138 -10.34 3.16 -32.40
CA GLU A 138 -9.22 4.11 -32.41
C GLU A 138 -8.75 4.32 -30.97
N THR A 139 -7.59 3.79 -30.65
CA THR A 139 -6.95 4.01 -29.35
C THR A 139 -6.48 5.45 -29.29
N GLN A 140 -7.23 6.30 -28.57
CA GLN A 140 -6.77 7.63 -28.23
C GLN A 140 -5.69 7.54 -27.16
N ASP A 141 -4.50 8.08 -27.44
CA ASP A 141 -3.46 8.23 -26.42
C ASP A 141 -3.87 9.31 -25.41
N ARG A 142 -4.16 8.87 -24.18
CA ARG A 142 -4.50 9.74 -23.04
C ARG A 142 -3.37 9.86 -22.02
N THR A 143 -2.16 9.43 -22.34
CA THR A 143 -1.02 9.40 -21.41
C THR A 143 -0.76 10.76 -20.77
N LYS A 144 -0.76 11.84 -21.56
CA LYS A 144 -0.57 13.20 -21.04
C LYS A 144 -1.66 13.60 -20.05
N GLU A 145 -2.92 13.31 -20.36
CA GLU A 145 -4.05 13.62 -19.48
C GLU A 145 -3.95 12.87 -18.15
N ILE A 146 -3.56 11.59 -18.21
CA ILE A 146 -3.34 10.76 -17.01
C ILE A 146 -2.21 11.34 -16.14
N ILE A 147 -1.08 11.71 -16.75
CA ILE A 147 0.05 12.32 -16.03
C ILE A 147 -0.34 13.66 -15.42
N ASP A 148 -1.02 14.52 -16.18
CA ASP A 148 -1.49 15.83 -15.70
C ASP A 148 -2.45 15.66 -14.51
N LYS A 149 -3.36 14.68 -14.57
CA LYS A 149 -4.27 14.35 -13.46
C LYS A 149 -3.55 13.76 -12.25
N TYR A 150 -2.55 12.91 -12.47
CA TYR A 150 -1.70 12.39 -11.41
C TYR A 150 -0.98 13.53 -10.68
N ASN A 151 -0.35 14.44 -11.42
CA ASN A 151 0.34 15.60 -10.85
C ASN A 151 -0.61 16.46 -10.02
N GLN A 152 -1.78 16.80 -10.57
CA GLN A 152 -2.83 17.55 -9.85
C GLN A 152 -3.24 16.86 -8.55
N THR A 153 -3.46 15.54 -8.59
CA THR A 153 -3.89 14.78 -7.41
C THR A 153 -2.78 14.66 -6.37
N SER A 154 -1.53 14.54 -6.80
CA SER A 154 -0.37 14.43 -5.90
C SER A 154 -0.05 15.71 -5.13
N GLU A 155 -0.48 16.86 -5.62
CA GLU A 155 -0.34 18.17 -4.96
C GLU A 155 -1.43 18.43 -3.90
N ILE A 156 -2.49 17.62 -3.87
CA ILE A 156 -3.57 17.77 -2.88
C ILE A 156 -3.01 17.46 -1.49
N ALA A 157 -3.17 18.41 -0.58
CA ALA A 157 -2.75 18.25 0.80
C ALA A 157 -3.54 17.11 1.47
N VAL A 158 -2.83 16.16 2.05
CA VAL A 158 -3.45 15.07 2.81
C VAL A 158 -4.00 15.61 4.15
N PRO A 159 -5.29 15.39 4.46
CA PRO A 159 -5.87 15.74 5.75
C PRO A 159 -5.15 15.05 6.91
N ILE A 160 -5.01 15.75 8.04
CA ILE A 160 -4.29 15.25 9.21
C ILE A 160 -4.92 13.96 9.76
N GLU A 161 -6.24 13.83 9.64
CA GLU A 161 -7.05 12.68 10.04
C GLU A 161 -6.51 11.39 9.41
N LYS A 162 -6.11 11.43 8.14
CA LYS A 162 -5.55 10.26 7.45
C LYS A 162 -4.19 9.86 8.02
N TYR A 163 -3.36 10.82 8.40
CA TYR A 163 -2.07 10.52 9.05
C TYR A 163 -2.26 9.96 10.46
N LEU A 164 -3.31 10.37 11.18
CA LEU A 164 -3.67 9.78 12.48
C LEU A 164 -4.13 8.34 12.33
N ILE A 165 -5.01 8.07 11.36
CA ILE A 165 -5.46 6.72 11.05
C ILE A 165 -4.27 5.85 10.65
N ALA A 166 -3.41 6.33 9.74
CA ALA A 166 -2.19 5.61 9.35
C ALA A 166 -1.26 5.34 10.55
N SER A 167 -1.13 6.30 11.48
CA SER A 167 -0.34 6.13 12.70
C SER A 167 -0.92 5.06 13.62
N TYR A 168 -2.26 4.96 13.72
CA TYR A 168 -2.91 3.89 14.44
C TYR A 168 -2.66 2.52 13.77
N LEU A 169 -2.75 2.42 12.45
CA LEU A 169 -2.48 1.16 11.75
C LEU A 169 -1.02 0.70 11.92
N VAL A 170 -0.07 1.63 12.10
CA VAL A 170 1.35 1.32 12.34
C VAL A 170 1.65 1.04 13.81
N HIS A 171 1.15 1.88 14.73
CA HIS A 171 1.53 1.85 16.14
C HIS A 171 0.44 1.26 17.05
N GLY A 172 -0.82 1.62 16.80
CA GLY A 172 -1.97 1.07 17.54
C GLY A 172 -2.11 -0.43 17.31
N LEU A 173 -2.06 -0.88 16.05
CA LEU A 173 -2.09 -2.32 15.75
C LEU A 173 -0.83 -3.07 16.18
N ASP A 174 0.29 -2.40 16.45
CA ASP A 174 1.48 -3.06 17.00
C ASP A 174 1.40 -3.30 18.51
N TYR A 175 0.53 -2.56 19.20
CA TYR A 175 0.50 -2.56 20.66
C TYR A 175 0.16 -3.94 21.23
N LEU A 176 0.89 -4.32 22.27
CA LEU A 176 0.54 -5.38 23.21
C LEU A 176 0.68 -4.85 24.64
N ASP A 177 0.04 -5.53 25.59
CA ASP A 177 0.29 -5.26 27.01
C ASP A 177 1.79 -5.44 27.35
N ASN A 178 2.27 -4.67 28.32
CA ASN A 178 3.67 -4.70 28.78
C ASN A 178 4.14 -6.10 29.20
N LYS A 179 3.24 -6.99 29.63
CA LYS A 179 3.58 -8.39 29.93
C LYS A 179 4.15 -9.15 28.72
N TYR A 180 3.87 -8.71 27.49
CA TYR A 180 4.43 -9.24 26.24
C TYR A 180 5.55 -8.38 25.64
N GLY A 181 6.04 -7.37 26.36
CA GLY A 181 7.07 -6.46 25.88
C GLY A 181 6.56 -5.28 25.05
N GLY A 182 5.25 -5.03 25.03
CA GLY A 182 4.66 -3.80 24.50
C GLY A 182 4.43 -3.75 22.98
N SER A 183 4.97 -4.69 22.21
CA SER A 183 4.94 -4.69 20.73
C SER A 183 4.83 -6.10 20.15
N LYS A 184 3.94 -6.29 19.17
CA LYS A 184 3.82 -7.53 18.40
C LYS A 184 5.09 -7.81 17.61
N MET A 185 5.67 -6.77 17.00
CA MET A 185 6.94 -6.89 16.27
C MET A 185 8.09 -7.36 17.18
N GLY A 186 8.04 -7.02 18.48
CA GLY A 186 8.97 -7.53 19.49
C GLY A 186 8.94 -9.05 19.69
N LEU A 187 7.81 -9.70 19.41
CA LEU A 187 7.65 -11.15 19.53
C LEU A 187 8.27 -11.95 18.37
N LYS A 188 8.61 -11.28 17.25
CA LYS A 188 9.16 -11.88 16.03
C LYS A 188 8.34 -13.10 15.58
N SER A 189 8.98 -14.23 15.32
CA SER A 189 8.35 -15.50 14.93
C SER A 189 7.51 -16.15 16.04
N GLY A 190 7.51 -15.59 17.25
CA GLY A 190 6.68 -16.06 18.35
C GLY A 190 5.24 -15.54 18.30
N TRP A 191 4.94 -14.51 17.50
CA TRP A 191 3.57 -14.09 17.26
C TRP A 191 2.90 -15.05 16.26
N PRO A 192 1.62 -15.42 16.47
CA PRO A 192 0.76 -15.08 17.61
C PRO A 192 0.82 -16.10 18.76
N ASN A 193 1.56 -17.19 18.61
CA ASN A 193 1.57 -18.34 19.53
C ASN A 193 1.99 -18.02 20.99
N LYS A 194 2.70 -16.91 21.22
CA LYS A 194 3.12 -16.44 22.56
C LYS A 194 2.05 -15.61 23.28
N LEU A 195 0.91 -15.33 22.65
CA LEU A 195 -0.16 -14.55 23.24
C LEU A 195 -1.10 -15.45 24.06
N GLU A 196 -0.95 -15.44 25.39
CA GLU A 196 -1.83 -16.16 26.30
C GLU A 196 -3.11 -15.36 26.64
N GLY A 197 -4.29 -15.97 26.55
CA GLY A 197 -5.54 -15.32 26.97
C GLY A 197 -6.05 -14.22 26.04
N HIS A 198 -5.53 -14.13 24.82
CA HIS A 198 -6.17 -13.37 23.75
C HIS A 198 -7.16 -14.28 23.04
N GLU A 199 -8.41 -13.83 22.91
CA GLU A 199 -9.43 -14.57 22.18
C GLU A 199 -8.95 -14.81 20.74
N LYS A 200 -9.26 -16.01 20.21
CA LYS A 200 -9.10 -16.31 18.79
C LYS A 200 -9.91 -15.26 18.01
N GLY A 201 -9.25 -14.48 17.17
CA GLY A 201 -9.88 -13.42 16.38
C GLY A 201 -9.79 -12.01 16.96
N SER A 202 -9.21 -11.80 18.15
CA SER A 202 -8.83 -10.45 18.60
C SER A 202 -7.82 -9.81 17.62
N ASP A 203 -7.86 -8.48 17.46
CA ASP A 203 -6.92 -7.81 16.56
C ASP A 203 -5.46 -8.00 17.02
N GLU A 204 -5.22 -8.25 18.31
CA GLU A 204 -3.90 -8.64 18.82
C GLU A 204 -3.34 -9.95 18.22
N SER A 205 -4.20 -10.96 18.03
CA SER A 205 -3.83 -12.29 17.53
C SER A 205 -4.07 -12.47 16.03
N LEU A 206 -4.86 -11.58 15.42
CA LEU A 206 -5.27 -11.66 14.02
C LEU A 206 -4.34 -10.89 13.06
N THR A 207 -3.84 -9.73 13.45
CA THR A 207 -3.03 -8.88 12.55
C THR A 207 -1.75 -8.36 13.18
N LEU A 208 -0.70 -8.30 12.38
CA LEU A 208 0.49 -7.47 12.62
C LEU A 208 0.21 -6.02 12.21
N PRO A 209 1.01 -5.05 12.70
CA PRO A 209 0.95 -3.69 12.18
C PRO A 209 1.40 -3.62 10.72
N ILE A 210 0.91 -2.62 10.00
CA ILE A 210 1.38 -2.32 8.64
C ILE A 210 2.78 -1.69 8.68
N SER A 211 3.55 -1.86 7.61
CA SER A 211 4.82 -1.14 7.46
C SER A 211 4.58 0.33 7.09
N SER A 212 5.58 1.18 7.28
CA SER A 212 5.50 2.58 6.83
C SER A 212 5.33 2.72 5.32
N ARG A 213 5.76 1.71 4.54
CA ARG A 213 5.54 1.68 3.09
C ARG A 213 4.06 1.41 2.79
N ALA A 214 3.48 0.37 3.38
CA ALA A 214 2.05 0.08 3.24
C ALA A 214 1.18 1.26 3.73
N ALA A 215 1.57 1.93 4.82
CA ALA A 215 0.87 3.11 5.31
C ALA A 215 0.81 4.25 4.27
N LYS A 216 1.91 4.49 3.54
CA LYS A 216 1.94 5.47 2.45
C LYS A 216 1.06 5.03 1.28
N SER A 217 1.04 3.75 0.95
CA SER A 217 0.14 3.21 -0.09
C SER A 217 -1.32 3.41 0.29
N ILE A 218 -1.70 3.14 1.54
CA ILE A 218 -3.08 3.34 2.04
C ILE A 218 -3.47 4.81 1.99
N VAL A 219 -2.61 5.72 2.45
CA VAL A 219 -2.87 7.16 2.37
C VAL A 219 -3.05 7.60 0.92
N SER A 220 -2.19 7.15 0.02
CA SER A 220 -2.25 7.53 -1.40
C SER A 220 -3.50 6.96 -2.09
N LEU A 221 -3.84 5.69 -1.84
CA LEU A 221 -5.03 5.05 -2.40
C LEU A 221 -6.30 5.70 -1.85
N SER A 222 -6.37 5.99 -0.54
CA SER A 222 -7.52 6.69 0.03
C SER A 222 -7.70 8.10 -0.55
N GLN A 223 -6.62 8.82 -0.88
CA GLN A 223 -6.70 10.12 -1.56
C GLN A 223 -7.30 9.97 -2.96
N ALA A 224 -6.87 8.96 -3.71
CA ALA A 224 -7.47 8.66 -5.00
C ALA A 224 -8.96 8.30 -4.88
N LEU A 225 -9.35 7.50 -3.89
CA LEU A 225 -10.74 7.14 -3.62
C LEU A 225 -11.60 8.36 -3.24
N ASP A 226 -11.07 9.28 -2.44
CA ASP A 226 -11.73 10.54 -2.11
C ASP A 226 -11.96 11.39 -3.36
N GLN A 227 -10.94 11.53 -4.21
CA GLN A 227 -11.07 12.29 -5.46
C GLN A 227 -12.14 11.68 -6.36
N ILE A 228 -12.15 10.35 -6.52
CA ILE A 228 -13.21 9.65 -7.27
C ILE A 228 -14.59 9.95 -6.67
N THR A 229 -14.69 10.04 -5.35
CA THR A 229 -15.94 10.31 -4.64
C THR A 229 -16.41 11.75 -4.84
N ILE A 230 -15.49 12.73 -4.83
CA ILE A 230 -15.79 14.14 -5.18
C ILE A 230 -16.27 14.24 -6.63
N GLU A 231 -15.58 13.62 -7.57
CA GLU A 231 -15.95 13.64 -9.00
C GLU A 231 -17.31 12.99 -9.25
N LYS A 232 -17.72 12.04 -8.41
CA LYS A 232 -19.07 11.45 -8.41
C LYS A 232 -20.13 12.32 -7.73
N GLY A 233 -19.77 13.49 -7.22
CA GLY A 233 -20.69 14.50 -6.69
C GLY A 233 -20.81 14.58 -5.17
N ALA A 234 -19.96 13.87 -4.41
CA ALA A 234 -19.95 13.99 -2.96
C ALA A 234 -19.39 15.36 -2.52
N LYS A 235 -19.97 15.93 -1.46
CA LYS A 235 -19.52 17.19 -0.85
C LYS A 235 -18.72 16.99 0.43
N ASP A 236 -19.09 15.97 1.19
CA ASP A 236 -18.46 15.62 2.46
C ASP A 236 -17.75 14.29 2.31
N LEU A 237 -16.50 14.24 2.80
CA LEU A 237 -15.66 13.06 2.73
C LEU A 237 -15.58 12.38 4.07
N ASP A 238 -15.82 11.07 4.06
CA ASP A 238 -15.57 10.21 5.20
C ASP A 238 -14.16 9.62 5.11
N TYR A 239 -13.20 10.37 5.66
CA TYR A 239 -11.79 9.98 5.63
C TYR A 239 -11.50 8.67 6.36
N PHE A 240 -12.30 8.32 7.37
CA PHE A 240 -12.13 7.04 8.07
C PHE A 240 -12.48 5.89 7.13
N ASN A 241 -13.65 5.95 6.50
CA ASN A 241 -14.09 4.91 5.58
C ASN A 241 -13.19 4.82 4.33
N SER A 242 -12.70 5.94 3.78
CA SER A 242 -11.78 5.86 2.65
C SER A 242 -10.42 5.26 3.03
N MET A 243 -9.90 5.56 4.23
CA MET A 243 -8.70 4.92 4.76
C MET A 243 -8.90 3.42 5.03
N MET A 244 -10.05 3.01 5.59
CA MET A 244 -10.33 1.60 5.86
C MET A 244 -10.54 0.79 4.58
N ASN A 245 -11.21 1.36 3.57
CA ASN A 245 -11.31 0.74 2.25
C ASN A 245 -9.94 0.57 1.60
N ALA A 246 -9.08 1.60 1.67
CA ALA A 246 -7.70 1.48 1.19
C ALA A 246 -6.89 0.45 1.97
N PHE A 247 -7.02 0.41 3.30
CA PHE A 247 -6.39 -0.59 4.17
C PHE A 247 -6.79 -2.02 3.77
N LYS A 248 -8.08 -2.26 3.51
CA LYS A 248 -8.59 -3.55 3.03
C LYS A 248 -7.82 -4.07 1.83
N PHE A 249 -7.70 -3.26 0.79
CA PHE A 249 -7.06 -3.64 -0.46
C PHE A 249 -5.53 -3.72 -0.39
N VAL A 250 -4.90 -2.91 0.45
CA VAL A 250 -3.43 -2.93 0.62
C VAL A 250 -3.00 -4.10 1.51
N SER A 251 -3.81 -4.46 2.51
CA SER A 251 -3.35 -5.30 3.62
C SER A 251 -3.83 -6.75 3.61
N ALA A 252 -4.95 -7.07 2.95
CA ALA A 252 -5.49 -8.43 2.92
C ALA A 252 -4.44 -9.48 2.53
N TYR A 253 -3.66 -9.21 1.49
CA TYR A 253 -2.63 -10.13 0.98
C TYR A 253 -1.20 -9.63 1.21
N SER A 254 -0.99 -8.64 2.09
CA SER A 254 0.36 -8.14 2.39
C SER A 254 1.15 -9.05 3.35
N GLY A 255 0.53 -10.11 3.87
CA GLY A 255 1.13 -11.02 4.85
C GLY A 255 1.21 -10.46 6.26
N ILE A 256 0.27 -9.57 6.63
CA ILE A 256 0.12 -9.10 8.02
C ILE A 256 -0.86 -9.94 8.84
N LEU A 257 -1.69 -10.75 8.19
CA LEU A 257 -2.69 -11.58 8.85
C LEU A 257 -2.07 -12.85 9.43
N ASN A 258 -2.70 -13.35 10.49
CA ASN A 258 -2.43 -14.68 11.01
C ASN A 258 -3.16 -15.70 10.11
N GLU A 259 -2.42 -16.26 9.15
CA GLU A 259 -2.95 -17.22 8.17
C GLU A 259 -3.72 -18.39 8.82
N SER A 260 -3.26 -18.89 9.97
CA SER A 260 -3.96 -19.96 10.69
C SER A 260 -5.35 -19.52 11.17
N ALA A 261 -5.50 -18.26 11.62
CA ALA A 261 -6.79 -17.72 12.01
C ALA A 261 -7.68 -17.43 10.79
N VAL A 262 -7.10 -16.94 9.69
CA VAL A 262 -7.84 -16.75 8.43
C VAL A 262 -8.45 -18.07 7.94
N MET A 263 -7.67 -19.16 7.96
CA MET A 263 -8.14 -20.50 7.60
C MET A 263 -9.21 -21.04 8.56
N GLN A 264 -9.00 -20.90 9.87
CA GLN A 264 -9.89 -21.52 10.88
C GLN A 264 -11.18 -20.73 11.11
N ASP A 265 -11.09 -19.40 11.17
CA ASP A 265 -12.15 -18.54 11.70
C ASP A 265 -12.82 -17.71 10.59
N TYR A 266 -12.17 -17.59 9.41
CA TYR A 266 -12.65 -16.78 8.28
C TYR A 266 -12.78 -17.55 6.96
N ASN A 267 -12.71 -18.88 6.96
CA ASN A 267 -12.86 -19.69 5.73
C ASN A 267 -11.90 -19.30 4.60
N GLU A 268 -10.63 -19.04 4.93
CA GLU A 268 -9.59 -18.64 3.96
C GLU A 268 -9.81 -17.26 3.33
N ASP A 269 -10.71 -16.46 3.90
CA ASP A 269 -11.07 -15.15 3.40
C ASP A 269 -10.29 -14.03 4.10
N HIS A 270 -9.20 -13.59 3.46
CA HIS A 270 -8.38 -12.48 3.94
C HIS A 270 -9.16 -11.16 4.02
N TYR A 271 -10.14 -10.93 3.15
CA TYR A 271 -10.92 -9.71 3.17
C TYR A 271 -11.87 -9.67 4.37
N SER A 272 -12.54 -10.78 4.70
CA SER A 272 -13.36 -10.88 5.91
C SER A 272 -12.53 -10.75 7.18
N ALA A 273 -11.31 -11.31 7.21
CA ALA A 273 -10.41 -11.12 8.33
C ALA A 273 -10.02 -9.64 8.52
N ILE A 274 -9.70 -8.92 7.43
CA ILE A 274 -9.45 -7.47 7.51
C ILE A 274 -10.70 -6.70 7.92
N ASP A 275 -11.90 -7.08 7.48
CA ASP A 275 -13.15 -6.42 7.90
C ASP A 275 -13.35 -6.53 9.43
N ALA A 276 -12.97 -7.64 10.06
CA ALA A 276 -12.98 -7.76 11.52
C ALA A 276 -11.98 -6.81 12.21
N VAL A 277 -10.78 -6.64 11.63
CA VAL A 277 -9.79 -5.66 12.10
C VAL A 277 -10.31 -4.22 11.94
N ILE A 278 -10.97 -3.92 10.81
CA ILE A 278 -11.59 -2.62 10.54
C ILE A 278 -12.68 -2.32 11.57
N ALA A 279 -13.56 -3.29 11.86
CA ALA A 279 -14.62 -3.13 12.84
C ALA A 279 -14.07 -2.82 14.25
N THR A 280 -13.01 -3.52 14.65
CA THR A 280 -12.31 -3.27 15.92
C THR A 280 -11.67 -1.88 15.93
N THR A 281 -11.00 -1.51 14.85
CA THR A 281 -10.37 -0.20 14.67
C THR A 281 -11.41 0.92 14.75
N GLN A 282 -12.57 0.74 14.12
CA GLN A 282 -13.64 1.72 14.15
C GLN A 282 -14.18 1.94 15.57
N THR A 283 -14.36 0.87 16.34
CA THR A 283 -14.76 0.95 17.75
C THR A 283 -13.72 1.76 18.55
N GLN A 284 -12.43 1.46 18.37
CA GLN A 284 -11.34 2.17 19.03
C GLN A 284 -11.33 3.67 18.71
N PHE A 285 -11.53 4.04 17.44
CA PHE A 285 -11.59 5.45 17.05
C PHE A 285 -12.82 6.16 17.62
N LYS A 286 -14.00 5.53 17.60
CA LYS A 286 -15.23 6.09 18.18
C LYS A 286 -15.08 6.37 19.68
N GLU A 287 -14.44 5.47 20.42
CA GLU A 287 -14.18 5.65 21.86
C GLU A 287 -13.23 6.82 22.16
N LYS A 288 -12.37 7.20 21.22
CA LYS A 288 -11.35 8.25 21.40
C LYS A 288 -11.65 9.54 20.66
N GLU A 289 -12.72 9.60 19.86
CA GLU A 289 -13.05 10.71 18.98
C GLU A 289 -13.07 12.06 19.72
N ALA A 290 -13.83 12.13 20.83
CA ALA A 290 -13.94 13.34 21.64
C ALA A 290 -12.57 13.83 22.16
N HIS A 291 -11.75 12.91 22.66
CA HIS A 291 -10.43 13.24 23.20
C HIS A 291 -9.43 13.65 22.12
N ILE A 292 -9.51 13.04 20.92
CA ILE A 292 -8.70 13.41 19.76
C ILE A 292 -9.03 14.85 19.36
N MET A 293 -10.32 15.18 19.23
CA MET A 293 -10.77 16.53 18.88
C MET A 293 -10.32 17.56 19.92
N GLU A 294 -10.52 17.25 21.21
CA GLU A 294 -10.12 18.12 22.31
C GLU A 294 -8.60 18.35 22.33
N GLY A 295 -7.80 17.29 22.19
CA GLY A 295 -6.35 17.37 22.14
C GLY A 295 -5.85 18.27 21.01
N PHE A 296 -6.41 18.16 19.80
CA PHE A 296 -6.06 19.06 18.71
C PHE A 296 -6.50 20.50 18.92
N ASN A 297 -7.62 20.72 19.59
CA ASN A 297 -8.07 22.08 19.94
C ASN A 297 -7.11 22.74 20.94
N SER A 298 -6.66 22.03 21.97
CA SER A 298 -5.65 22.53 22.92
C SER A 298 -4.31 22.83 22.22
N VAL A 299 -3.86 21.93 21.33
CA VAL A 299 -2.63 22.13 20.55
C VAL A 299 -2.76 23.32 19.58
N LYS A 300 -3.93 23.56 18.97
CA LYS A 300 -4.18 24.74 18.12
C LYS A 300 -4.06 26.05 18.92
N GLN A 301 -4.47 26.04 20.19
CA GLN A 301 -4.32 27.19 21.10
C GLN A 301 -2.87 27.35 21.58
N GLY A 302 -2.06 26.29 21.45
CA GLY A 302 -0.64 26.25 21.85
C GLY A 302 -0.44 25.76 23.28
N GLU A 303 -1.44 25.05 23.82
CA GLU A 303 -1.43 24.52 25.17
C GLU A 303 -1.16 23.01 25.16
N LYS A 304 -0.42 22.54 26.16
CA LYS A 304 -0.21 21.11 26.43
C LYS A 304 -1.11 20.70 27.59
N ASP A 305 -2.34 20.30 27.29
CA ASP A 305 -3.26 19.81 28.33
C ASP A 305 -2.82 18.42 28.81
N GLN A 306 -2.23 18.38 30.01
CA GLN A 306 -1.73 17.14 30.61
C GLN A 306 -2.85 16.16 30.97
N ASN A 307 -4.08 16.64 31.21
CA ASN A 307 -5.22 15.77 31.48
C ASN A 307 -5.57 15.00 30.20
N ILE A 308 -5.66 15.70 29.07
CA ILE A 308 -5.98 15.09 27.77
C ILE A 308 -4.84 14.20 27.28
N LEU A 309 -3.58 14.64 27.39
CA LEU A 309 -2.42 13.79 27.09
C LEU A 309 -2.41 12.52 27.97
N GLY A 310 -2.87 12.63 29.21
CA GLY A 310 -3.01 11.53 30.15
C GLY A 310 -4.05 10.48 29.74
N LEU A 311 -4.98 10.78 28.83
CA LEU A 311 -6.00 9.84 28.32
C LEU A 311 -5.49 8.95 27.18
N PHE A 312 -4.37 9.31 26.57
CA PHE A 312 -3.72 8.56 25.50
C PHE A 312 -2.64 7.63 26.07
N ARG A 313 -3.05 6.45 26.52
CA ARG A 313 -2.19 5.40 27.09
C ARG A 313 -2.30 4.09 26.31
N GLY A 314 -1.38 3.16 26.57
CA GLY A 314 -1.36 1.85 25.94
C GLY A 314 -1.33 1.95 24.42
N ARG A 315 -2.32 1.34 23.75
CA ARG A 315 -2.52 1.36 22.30
C ARG A 315 -2.51 2.76 21.70
N TRP A 316 -2.95 3.76 22.46
CA TRP A 316 -3.06 5.14 22.02
C TRP A 316 -1.87 6.03 22.40
N SER A 317 -0.81 5.47 22.98
CA SER A 317 0.38 6.23 23.40
C SER A 317 1.05 7.01 22.25
N PHE A 318 0.96 6.52 21.01
CA PHE A 318 1.45 7.25 19.83
C PHE A 318 0.77 8.62 19.66
N MET A 319 -0.52 8.73 20.03
CA MET A 319 -1.29 9.95 19.89
C MET A 319 -0.79 11.04 20.84
N LYS A 320 -0.39 10.66 22.05
CA LYS A 320 0.27 11.57 23.00
C LYS A 320 1.51 12.20 22.38
N ASN A 321 2.39 11.39 21.79
CA ASN A 321 3.63 11.86 21.17
C ASN A 321 3.36 12.79 19.98
N ILE A 322 2.34 12.51 19.17
CA ILE A 322 1.93 13.36 18.05
C ILE A 322 1.48 14.75 18.56
N LEU A 323 0.61 14.79 19.57
CA LEU A 323 0.12 16.05 20.13
C LEU A 323 1.23 16.86 20.78
N GLU A 324 2.14 16.22 21.52
CA GLU A 324 3.30 16.89 22.14
C GLU A 324 4.24 17.50 21.09
N ALA A 325 4.55 16.75 20.03
CA ALA A 325 5.41 17.21 18.94
C ALA A 325 4.77 18.37 18.15
N GLU A 326 3.46 18.32 17.90
CA GLU A 326 2.74 19.40 17.21
C GLU A 326 2.64 20.67 18.07
N ALA A 327 2.43 20.54 19.38
CA ALA A 327 2.47 21.66 20.31
C ALA A 327 3.85 22.35 20.30
N GLU A 328 4.93 21.57 20.31
CA GLU A 328 6.31 22.09 20.27
C GLU A 328 6.60 22.80 18.94
N ARG A 329 6.20 22.21 17.81
CA ARG A 329 6.33 22.81 16.49
C ARG A 329 5.62 24.17 16.43
N ARG A 330 4.42 24.28 17.01
CA ARG A 330 3.66 25.54 17.06
C ARG A 330 4.28 26.58 17.98
N ALA A 331 4.80 26.18 19.13
CA ALA A 331 5.52 27.07 20.02
C ALA A 331 6.77 27.68 19.34
N GLN A 332 7.52 26.86 18.59
CA GLN A 332 8.67 27.34 17.81
C GLN A 332 8.28 28.32 16.69
N LEU A 333 7.12 28.12 16.05
CA LEU A 333 6.60 29.04 15.02
C LEU A 333 6.13 30.37 15.61
N LYS A 334 5.55 30.37 16.82
CA LYS A 334 5.17 31.61 17.53
C LYS A 334 6.39 32.43 17.93
N ASN A 335 7.49 31.79 18.34
CA ASN A 335 8.73 32.48 18.74
C ASN A 335 9.57 33.01 17.55
N LYS A 336 9.21 32.66 16.31
CA LYS A 336 9.88 33.13 15.07
C LYS A 336 9.15 34.29 14.38
N LYS A 337 7.99 34.72 14.88
CA LYS A 337 7.23 35.88 14.40
C LYS A 337 7.43 37.06 15.34
#